data_AF-A0A923DWW7-F1
#
_entry.id   AF-A0A923DWW7-F1
#
_cell.length_a   1.000
_cell.length_b   1.000
_cell.length_c   1.000
_cell.angle_alpha   90.00
_cell.angle_beta   90.00
_cell.angle_gamma   90.00
#
_symmetry.space_group_name_H-M   'P 1'
#
loop_
_entity.id
_entity.type
_entity.pdbx_description
1 polymer ?
#
loop_
_entity_poly.entity_id
_entity_poly.type
_entity_poly.pdbx_seq_one_letter_code
_entity_poly.pdbx_strand_id
1 'polypeptide(L)'
;MSYLKPNQERSKSAIILIFIVMGIEIISIISDWFQYKLLQNAALGTISVDEANANDYRQQMIAIIYLVIYIGSAITFILWFRRAYYNLHQLTDYLSLPEGWASGAWFVPIICLYRPYQIMKELFLKSADVLEEKTGSYTSPNTSKLGVWWALWIISNLIGQFVFRSSLRAESIDEIMTFTIASIINGIIGIPLALITIAIIRDYAKTEAILYETNVSGELAIVPLIAEENIDHKTSENLDT
;
A
#
# COMPACT_ATOMS: atom_id res chain seq x y z
N MET A 1 10.47 31.95 -3.07
CA MET A 1 10.58 30.62 -2.43
C MET A 1 9.26 29.90 -2.58
N SER A 2 9.25 28.72 -3.18
CA SER A 2 8.03 27.90 -3.23
C SER A 2 7.84 27.21 -1.88
N TYR A 3 6.62 27.28 -1.34
CA TYR A 3 6.32 26.73 -0.01
C TYR A 3 5.92 25.26 -0.14
N LEU A 4 6.87 24.37 0.17
CA LEU A 4 6.59 22.95 0.31
C LEU A 4 5.69 22.72 1.50
N LYS A 5 4.73 21.83 1.34
CA LYS A 5 3.74 21.60 2.37
C LYS A 5 4.04 20.28 3.10
N PRO A 6 3.91 20.23 4.44
CA PRO A 6 4.19 19.01 5.19
C PRO A 6 3.37 17.81 4.71
N ASN A 7 4.02 16.63 4.66
CA ASN A 7 3.42 15.38 4.19
C ASN A 7 3.73 14.15 5.07
N GLN A 8 4.57 14.31 6.12
CA GLN A 8 4.99 13.20 7.00
C GLN A 8 3.83 12.56 7.78
N GLU A 9 2.88 13.35 8.28
CA GLU A 9 1.72 12.77 8.99
C GLU A 9 0.78 11.99 8.05
N ARG A 10 0.75 12.36 6.76
CA ARG A 10 -0.04 11.66 5.74
C ARG A 10 0.60 10.33 5.36
N SER A 11 1.94 10.30 5.23
CA SER A 11 2.67 9.05 4.98
C SER A 11 2.50 8.07 6.13
N LYS A 12 2.61 8.53 7.40
CA LYS A 12 2.35 7.72 8.59
C LYS A 12 0.92 7.17 8.61
N SER A 13 -0.08 8.01 8.37
CA SER A 13 -1.49 7.59 8.34
C SER A 13 -1.75 6.52 7.28
N ALA A 14 -1.20 6.70 6.07
CA ALA A 14 -1.31 5.72 4.98
C ALA A 14 -0.64 4.39 5.35
N ILE A 15 0.57 4.44 5.92
CA ILE A 15 1.31 3.23 6.36
C ILE A 15 0.51 2.47 7.42
N ILE A 16 -0.02 3.16 8.44
CA ILE A 16 -0.80 2.52 9.51
C ILE A 16 -2.03 1.82 8.93
N LEU A 17 -2.80 2.50 8.07
CA LEU A 17 -3.98 1.89 7.47
C LEU A 17 -3.63 0.72 6.53
N ILE A 18 -2.52 0.76 5.81
CA ILE A 18 -2.05 -0.39 5.01
C ILE A 18 -1.67 -1.58 5.91
N PHE A 19 -1.04 -1.35 7.07
CA PHE A 19 -0.80 -2.41 8.05
C PHE A 19 -2.11 -3.02 8.57
N ILE A 20 -3.11 -2.18 8.87
CA ILE A 20 -4.42 -2.66 9.32
C ILE A 20 -5.11 -3.47 8.22
N VAL A 21 -5.10 -3.00 6.97
CA VAL A 21 -5.61 -3.75 5.80
C VAL A 21 -4.94 -5.12 5.73
N MET A 22 -3.61 -5.18 5.78
CA MET A 22 -2.86 -6.43 5.74
C MET A 22 -3.23 -7.38 6.89
N GLY A 23 -3.44 -6.86 8.11
CA GLY A 23 -3.90 -7.65 9.24
C GLY A 23 -5.28 -8.28 9.01
N ILE A 24 -6.19 -7.52 8.41
CA ILE A 24 -7.53 -8.02 8.07
C ILE A 24 -7.46 -9.00 6.90
N GLU A 25 -6.58 -8.82 5.92
CA GLU A 25 -6.37 -9.83 4.86
C GLU A 25 -5.97 -11.18 5.43
N ILE A 26 -5.09 -11.21 6.42
CA ILE A 26 -4.69 -12.45 7.10
C ILE A 26 -5.92 -13.10 7.78
N ILE A 27 -6.75 -12.30 8.44
CA ILE A 27 -8.00 -12.79 9.06
C ILE A 27 -8.95 -13.34 7.99
N SER A 28 -9.11 -12.64 6.85
CA SER A 28 -9.95 -13.07 5.73
C SER A 28 -9.45 -14.39 5.14
N ILE A 29 -8.15 -14.56 4.92
CA ILE A 29 -7.55 -15.83 4.41
C ILE A 29 -7.90 -16.99 5.34
N ILE A 30 -7.80 -16.80 6.65
CA ILE A 30 -8.14 -17.83 7.64
C ILE A 30 -9.64 -18.15 7.59
N SER A 31 -10.50 -17.13 7.48
CA SER A 31 -11.95 -17.32 7.36
C SER A 31 -12.33 -18.06 6.07
N ASP A 32 -11.71 -17.71 4.95
CA ASP A 32 -11.93 -18.34 3.65
C ASP A 32 -11.47 -19.80 3.65
N TRP A 33 -10.37 -20.10 4.33
CA TRP A 33 -9.95 -21.48 4.55
C TRP A 33 -10.99 -22.29 5.34
N PHE A 34 -11.61 -21.71 6.35
CA PHE A 34 -12.71 -22.37 7.08
C PHE A 34 -13.96 -22.53 6.22
N GLN A 35 -14.31 -21.52 5.41
CA GLN A 35 -15.40 -21.64 4.45
C GLN A 35 -15.14 -22.75 3.44
N TYR A 36 -13.92 -22.83 2.89
CA TYR A 36 -13.55 -23.87 1.94
C TYR A 36 -13.74 -25.28 2.54
N LYS A 37 -13.30 -25.51 3.77
CA LYS A 37 -13.53 -26.79 4.47
C LYS A 37 -15.02 -27.06 4.71
N LEU A 38 -15.79 -26.04 5.07
CA LEU A 38 -17.24 -26.18 5.25
C LEU A 38 -17.93 -26.59 3.95
N LEU A 39 -17.53 -25.99 2.82
CA LEU A 39 -18.09 -26.31 1.49
C LEU A 39 -17.74 -27.73 1.05
N GLN A 40 -16.55 -28.24 1.39
CA GLN A 40 -16.21 -29.65 1.16
C GLN A 40 -17.14 -30.60 1.92
N ASN A 41 -17.46 -30.28 3.18
CA ASN A 41 -18.45 -31.04 3.95
C ASN A 41 -19.85 -30.90 3.36
N ALA A 42 -20.21 -29.69 2.90
CA ALA A 42 -21.49 -29.42 2.27
C ALA A 42 -21.72 -30.27 1.02
N ALA A 43 -20.69 -30.45 0.20
CA ALA A 43 -20.72 -31.30 -0.98
C ALA A 43 -20.99 -32.79 -0.65
N LEU A 44 -20.66 -33.22 0.58
CA LEU A 44 -20.96 -34.57 1.09
C LEU A 44 -22.33 -34.66 1.77
N GLY A 45 -23.09 -33.56 1.83
CA GLY A 45 -24.40 -33.50 2.49
C GLY A 45 -24.35 -33.53 4.01
N THR A 46 -23.21 -33.19 4.62
CA THR A 46 -22.96 -33.39 6.06
C THR A 46 -23.08 -32.12 6.91
N ILE A 47 -23.57 -31.01 6.35
CA ILE A 47 -23.71 -29.74 7.08
C ILE A 47 -25.16 -29.43 7.42
N SER A 48 -25.34 -28.72 8.53
CA SER A 48 -26.62 -28.13 8.92
C SER A 48 -26.82 -26.74 8.30
N VAL A 49 -28.09 -26.30 8.25
CA VAL A 49 -28.45 -24.94 7.81
C VAL A 49 -27.86 -23.87 8.74
N ASP A 50 -27.78 -24.16 10.05
CA ASP A 50 -27.23 -23.22 11.04
C ASP A 50 -25.72 -23.01 10.85
N GLU A 51 -24.97 -24.06 10.51
CA GLU A 51 -23.53 -23.95 10.19
C GLU A 51 -23.30 -23.12 8.93
N ALA A 52 -24.13 -23.31 7.90
CA ALA A 52 -24.07 -22.50 6.68
C ALA A 52 -24.34 -21.02 6.97
N ASN A 53 -25.43 -20.72 7.68
CA ASN A 53 -25.79 -19.35 8.06
C ASN A 53 -24.69 -18.67 8.90
N ALA A 54 -24.11 -19.38 9.87
CA ALA A 54 -23.04 -18.84 10.72
C ALA A 54 -21.77 -18.51 9.91
N ASN A 55 -21.45 -19.31 8.90
CA ASN A 55 -20.38 -19.02 7.96
C ASN A 55 -20.66 -17.75 7.14
N ASP A 56 -21.86 -17.64 6.58
CA ASP A 56 -22.24 -16.53 5.71
C ASP A 56 -22.24 -15.20 6.47
N TYR A 57 -22.75 -15.19 7.71
CA TYR A 57 -22.65 -14.02 8.59
C TYR A 57 -21.21 -13.63 8.89
N ARG A 58 -20.33 -14.61 9.21
CA ARG A 58 -18.91 -14.34 9.45
C ARG A 58 -18.25 -13.71 8.23
N GLN A 59 -18.49 -14.28 7.06
CA GLN A 59 -17.91 -13.79 5.81
C GLN A 59 -18.41 -12.41 5.43
N GLN A 60 -19.71 -12.16 5.57
CA GLN A 60 -20.29 -10.84 5.33
C GLN A 60 -19.72 -9.78 6.28
N MET A 61 -19.60 -10.08 7.57
CA MET A 61 -19.03 -9.15 8.55
C MET A 61 -17.57 -8.82 8.24
N ILE A 62 -16.74 -9.82 7.95
CA ILE A 62 -15.33 -9.61 7.59
C ILE A 62 -15.23 -8.77 6.31
N ALA A 63 -16.03 -9.07 5.29
CA ALA A 63 -16.04 -8.33 4.03
C ALA A 63 -16.42 -6.85 4.21
N ILE A 64 -17.43 -6.54 5.04
CA ILE A 64 -17.83 -5.16 5.35
C ILE A 64 -16.70 -4.42 6.08
N ILE A 65 -16.11 -5.04 7.11
CA ILE A 65 -15.01 -4.45 7.88
C ILE A 65 -13.80 -4.18 6.97
N TYR A 66 -13.43 -5.16 6.16
CA TYR A 66 -12.36 -5.04 5.18
C TYR A 66 -12.63 -3.89 4.21
N LEU A 67 -13.83 -3.81 3.62
CA LEU A 67 -14.18 -2.77 2.65
C LEU A 67 -14.06 -1.36 3.24
N VAL A 68 -14.58 -1.13 4.45
CA VAL A 68 -14.51 0.17 5.13
C VAL A 68 -13.06 0.60 5.34
N ILE A 69 -12.23 -0.32 5.84
CA ILE A 69 -10.82 -0.03 6.17
C ILE A 69 -10.00 0.12 4.89
N TYR A 70 -10.28 -0.67 3.86
CA TYR A 70 -9.68 -0.56 2.54
C TYR A 70 -9.97 0.81 1.90
N ILE A 71 -11.22 1.28 1.95
CA ILE A 71 -11.59 2.63 1.46
C ILE A 71 -10.82 3.70 2.24
N GLY A 72 -10.74 3.61 3.56
CA GLY A 72 -9.94 4.53 4.38
C GLY A 72 -8.45 4.52 3.99
N SER A 73 -7.88 3.34 3.78
CA SER A 73 -6.49 3.17 3.33
C SER A 73 -6.26 3.81 1.96
N ALA A 74 -7.15 3.56 0.99
CA ALA A 74 -7.07 4.16 -0.34
C ALA A 74 -7.15 5.70 -0.28
N ILE A 75 -8.06 6.26 0.52
CA ILE A 75 -8.19 7.72 0.70
C ILE A 75 -6.89 8.31 1.27
N THR A 76 -6.36 7.74 2.36
CA THR A 76 -5.13 8.27 2.98
C THR A 76 -3.92 8.14 2.07
N PHE A 77 -3.81 7.04 1.32
CA PHE A 77 -2.77 6.86 0.29
C PHE A 77 -2.87 7.92 -0.80
N ILE A 78 -4.05 8.15 -1.39
CA ILE A 78 -4.25 9.16 -2.46
C ILE A 78 -3.97 10.56 -1.93
N LEU A 79 -4.36 10.86 -0.68
CA LEU A 79 -4.12 12.16 -0.04
C LEU A 79 -2.63 12.43 0.22
N TRP A 80 -1.84 11.42 0.57
CA TRP A 80 -0.39 11.50 0.65
C TRP A 80 0.24 11.65 -0.74
N PHE A 81 -0.17 10.80 -1.68
CA PHE A 81 0.36 10.72 -3.04
C PHE A 81 0.16 12.03 -3.82
N ARG A 82 -1.03 12.62 -3.76
CA ARG A 82 -1.32 13.92 -4.38
C ARG A 82 -0.48 15.04 -3.78
N ARG A 83 -0.24 15.01 -2.47
CA ARG A 83 0.56 16.03 -1.76
C ARG A 83 2.04 15.93 -2.13
N ALA A 84 2.57 14.71 -2.23
CA ALA A 84 3.91 14.46 -2.73
C ALA A 84 4.10 15.05 -4.14
N TYR A 85 3.16 14.79 -5.05
CA TYR A 85 3.25 15.31 -6.42
C TYR A 85 3.09 16.83 -6.50
N TYR A 86 2.21 17.40 -5.68
CA TYR A 86 2.11 18.85 -5.50
C TYR A 86 3.45 19.46 -5.07
N ASN A 87 4.09 18.88 -4.04
CA ASN A 87 5.38 19.39 -3.53
C ASN A 87 6.47 19.34 -4.60
N LEU A 88 6.48 18.29 -5.43
CA LEU A 88 7.42 18.18 -6.54
C LEU A 88 7.17 19.23 -7.64
N HIS A 89 5.90 19.52 -7.98
CA HIS A 89 5.51 20.62 -8.89
C HIS A 89 6.01 21.98 -8.41
N GLN A 90 6.20 22.17 -7.10
CA GLN A 90 6.76 23.42 -6.57
C GLN A 90 8.27 23.55 -6.78
N LEU A 91 8.96 22.48 -7.18
CA LEU A 91 10.41 22.43 -7.32
C LEU A 91 10.88 22.26 -8.76
N THR A 92 9.99 21.82 -9.67
CA THR A 92 10.30 21.58 -11.07
C THR A 92 9.09 21.83 -11.96
N ASP A 93 9.34 22.41 -13.13
CA ASP A 93 8.32 22.71 -14.14
C ASP A 93 8.20 21.61 -15.24
N TYR A 94 9.03 20.56 -15.19
CA TYR A 94 9.13 19.55 -16.26
C TYR A 94 8.50 18.20 -15.92
N LEU A 95 7.39 18.22 -15.16
CA LEU A 95 6.58 17.03 -14.88
C LEU A 95 5.61 16.73 -16.02
N SER A 96 5.33 15.45 -16.28
CA SER A 96 4.54 15.07 -17.47
C SER A 96 3.04 15.32 -17.29
N LEU A 97 2.57 15.49 -16.06
CA LEU A 97 1.15 15.60 -15.74
C LEU A 97 0.89 16.76 -14.77
N PRO A 98 -0.22 17.49 -14.93
CA PRO A 98 -0.70 18.43 -13.92
C PRO A 98 -0.96 17.76 -12.57
N GLU A 99 -0.81 18.51 -11.48
CA GLU A 99 -0.97 18.02 -10.10
C GLU A 99 -2.31 17.28 -9.85
N GLY A 100 -3.40 17.72 -10.49
CA GLY A 100 -4.74 17.16 -10.29
C GLY A 100 -4.87 15.71 -10.73
N TRP A 101 -4.02 15.26 -11.66
CA TRP A 101 -4.01 13.87 -12.12
C TRP A 101 -3.50 12.90 -11.06
N ALA A 102 -2.74 13.35 -10.05
CA ALA A 102 -2.30 12.46 -8.97
C ALA A 102 -3.46 11.86 -8.17
N SER A 103 -4.59 12.58 -8.05
CA SER A 103 -5.84 12.00 -7.56
C SER A 103 -6.73 11.46 -8.68
N GLY A 104 -6.91 12.23 -9.76
CA GLY A 104 -7.88 11.89 -10.81
C GLY A 104 -7.58 10.57 -11.53
N ALA A 105 -6.30 10.21 -11.66
CA ALA A 105 -5.87 8.99 -12.34
C ALA A 105 -6.43 7.70 -11.70
N TRP A 106 -6.77 7.71 -10.41
CA TRP A 106 -7.31 6.54 -9.71
C TRP A 106 -8.78 6.26 -10.04
N PHE A 107 -9.52 7.26 -10.52
CA PHE A 107 -10.98 7.16 -10.70
C PHE A 107 -11.40 7.06 -12.16
N VAL A 108 -10.50 7.34 -13.10
CA VAL A 108 -10.81 7.24 -14.53
C VAL A 108 -10.48 5.83 -15.02
N PRO A 109 -11.46 5.08 -15.55
CA PRO A 109 -11.22 3.76 -16.12
C PRO A 109 -10.12 3.80 -17.19
N ILE A 110 -9.35 2.71 -17.33
CA ILE A 110 -8.17 2.58 -18.21
C ILE A 110 -6.98 3.44 -17.75
N ILE A 111 -7.19 4.72 -17.44
CA ILE A 111 -6.15 5.62 -16.94
C ILE A 111 -5.55 5.10 -15.62
N CYS A 112 -6.39 4.54 -14.75
CA CYS A 112 -5.98 3.93 -13.49
C CYS A 112 -5.01 2.75 -13.66
N LEU A 113 -4.87 2.18 -14.87
CA LEU A 113 -3.97 1.05 -15.13
C LEU A 113 -2.53 1.46 -15.43
N TYR A 114 -2.23 2.74 -15.66
CA TYR A 114 -0.86 3.16 -15.99
C TYR A 114 -0.44 4.53 -15.45
N ARG A 115 -1.36 5.49 -15.27
CA ARG A 115 -0.97 6.83 -14.81
C ARG A 115 -0.48 6.89 -13.36
N PRO A 116 -1.08 6.19 -12.38
CA PRO A 116 -0.55 6.26 -11.03
C PRO A 116 0.86 5.68 -10.91
N TYR A 117 1.17 4.63 -11.67
CA TYR A 117 2.54 4.11 -11.80
C TYR A 117 3.49 5.15 -12.39
N GLN A 118 3.10 5.81 -13.48
CA GLN A 118 3.91 6.87 -14.08
C GLN A 118 4.20 7.99 -13.09
N ILE A 119 3.18 8.47 -12.37
CA ILE A 119 3.31 9.54 -11.38
C ILE A 119 4.23 9.09 -10.25
N MET A 120 4.08 7.86 -9.74
CA MET A 120 4.98 7.33 -8.71
C MET A 120 6.42 7.25 -9.21
N LYS A 121 6.65 6.83 -10.46
CA LYS A 121 8.00 6.80 -11.05
C LYS A 121 8.59 8.20 -11.21
N GLU A 122 7.78 9.17 -11.62
CA GLU A 122 8.18 10.59 -11.67
C GLU A 122 8.55 11.13 -10.30
N LEU A 123 7.77 10.80 -9.26
CA LEU A 123 8.10 11.18 -7.88
C LEU A 123 9.54 10.78 -7.55
N PHE A 124 9.94 9.52 -7.75
CA PHE A 124 11.29 9.07 -7.43
C PHE A 124 12.37 9.70 -8.31
N LEU A 125 12.21 9.64 -9.64
CA LEU A 125 13.25 10.08 -10.57
C LEU A 125 13.44 11.59 -10.53
N LYS A 126 12.35 12.37 -10.53
CA LYS A 126 12.42 13.82 -10.60
C LYS A 126 12.77 14.46 -9.27
N SER A 127 12.39 13.84 -8.15
CA SER A 127 12.94 14.24 -6.85
C SER A 127 14.46 14.01 -6.77
N ALA A 128 14.97 12.93 -7.38
CA ALA A 128 16.40 12.68 -7.43
C ALA A 128 17.13 13.70 -8.32
N ASP A 129 16.61 13.98 -9.52
CA ASP A 129 17.14 15.01 -10.44
C ASP A 129 17.27 16.37 -9.72
N VAL A 130 16.22 16.80 -9.00
CA VAL A 130 16.21 18.06 -8.23
C VAL A 130 17.24 18.07 -7.10
N LEU A 131 17.42 16.95 -6.40
CA LEU A 131 18.43 16.86 -5.35
C LEU A 131 19.84 16.89 -5.92
N GLU A 132 20.11 16.14 -6.99
CA GLU A 132 21.40 16.14 -7.67
C GLU A 132 21.78 17.54 -8.16
N GLU A 133 20.84 18.29 -8.77
CA GLU A 133 21.07 19.66 -9.23
C GLU A 133 21.44 20.61 -8.08
N LYS A 134 20.77 20.47 -6.92
CA LYS A 134 21.01 21.34 -5.76
C LYS A 134 22.26 20.99 -4.96
N THR A 135 22.69 19.74 -4.98
CA THR A 135 23.66 19.22 -3.99
C THR A 135 24.93 18.69 -4.65
N GLY A 136 24.92 18.51 -5.98
CA GLY A 136 26.01 17.92 -6.75
C GLY A 136 26.24 16.43 -6.48
N SER A 137 25.46 15.81 -5.58
CA SER A 137 25.59 14.40 -5.22
C SER A 137 24.29 13.87 -4.60
N TYR A 138 23.47 13.21 -5.42
CA TYR A 138 22.34 12.41 -4.95
C TYR A 138 22.04 11.29 -5.95
N THR A 139 22.07 10.04 -5.49
CA THR A 139 21.73 8.90 -6.36
C THR A 139 20.27 8.52 -6.15
N SER A 140 19.50 8.45 -7.25
CA SER A 140 18.11 8.01 -7.20
C SER A 140 17.97 6.64 -6.52
N PRO A 141 16.96 6.45 -5.65
CA PRO A 141 16.59 5.13 -5.16
C PRO A 141 16.26 4.18 -6.31
N ASN A 142 16.52 2.88 -6.12
CA ASN A 142 16.17 1.87 -7.10
C ASN A 142 14.64 1.81 -7.29
N THR A 143 14.17 2.06 -8.52
CA THR A 143 12.75 2.08 -8.87
C THR A 143 12.18 0.71 -9.29
N SER A 144 12.98 -0.37 -9.26
CA SER A 144 12.54 -1.71 -9.68
C SER A 144 11.31 -2.21 -8.92
N LYS A 145 11.25 -1.91 -7.62
CA LYS A 145 10.11 -2.22 -6.74
C LYS A 145 8.79 -1.58 -7.20
N LEU A 146 8.83 -0.47 -7.94
CA LEU A 146 7.62 0.17 -8.45
C LEU A 146 6.93 -0.72 -9.49
N GLY A 147 7.72 -1.41 -10.33
CA GLY A 147 7.18 -2.33 -11.34
C GLY A 147 6.51 -3.55 -10.69
N VAL A 148 7.16 -4.12 -9.66
CA VAL A 148 6.60 -5.24 -8.88
C VAL A 148 5.33 -4.83 -8.15
N TRP A 149 5.34 -3.67 -7.48
CA TRP A 149 4.16 -3.11 -6.81
C TRP A 149 2.98 -2.97 -7.77
N TRP A 150 3.24 -2.41 -8.96
CA TRP A 150 2.19 -2.18 -9.94
C TRP A 150 1.64 -3.48 -10.54
N ALA A 151 2.52 -4.44 -10.83
CA ALA A 151 2.11 -5.76 -11.31
C ALA A 151 1.23 -6.49 -10.28
N LEU A 152 1.64 -6.50 -9.01
CA LEU A 152 0.85 -7.08 -7.92
C LEU A 152 -0.51 -6.39 -7.77
N TRP A 153 -0.54 -5.05 -7.85
CA TRP A 153 -1.78 -4.28 -7.78
C TRP A 153 -2.73 -4.63 -8.93
N ILE A 154 -2.25 -4.71 -10.17
CA ILE A 154 -3.07 -5.11 -11.33
C ILE A 154 -3.61 -6.53 -11.14
N ILE A 155 -2.74 -7.49 -10.81
CA ILE A 155 -3.13 -8.90 -10.62
C ILE A 155 -4.19 -9.01 -9.54
N SER A 156 -3.98 -8.36 -8.39
CA SER A 156 -4.94 -8.38 -7.29
C SER A 156 -6.29 -7.78 -7.67
N ASN A 157 -6.32 -6.68 -8.42
CA ASN A 157 -7.58 -6.09 -8.92
C ASN A 157 -8.31 -7.02 -9.90
N LEU A 158 -7.59 -7.71 -10.78
CA LEU A 158 -8.19 -8.67 -11.71
C LEU A 158 -8.83 -9.85 -10.97
N ILE A 159 -8.13 -10.42 -9.98
CA ILE A 159 -8.66 -11.52 -9.17
C ILE A 159 -9.82 -11.03 -8.31
N GLY A 160 -9.70 -9.86 -7.66
CA GLY A 160 -10.78 -9.27 -6.86
C GLY A 160 -12.03 -9.00 -7.68
N GLN A 161 -11.89 -8.51 -8.92
CA GLN A 161 -13.01 -8.30 -9.83
C GLN A 161 -13.68 -9.62 -10.25
N PHE A 162 -12.90 -10.69 -10.44
CA PHE A 162 -13.43 -12.04 -10.66
C PHE A 162 -14.19 -12.53 -9.44
N VAL A 163 -13.59 -12.49 -8.24
CA VAL A 163 -14.21 -12.90 -6.97
C VAL A 163 -15.54 -12.19 -6.76
N PHE A 164 -15.57 -10.86 -6.91
CA PHE A 164 -16.79 -10.06 -6.74
C PHE A 164 -17.90 -10.43 -7.74
N ARG A 165 -17.56 -10.66 -9.01
CA ARG A 165 -18.57 -11.04 -10.01
C ARG A 165 -19.08 -12.46 -9.80
N SER A 166 -18.19 -13.38 -9.41
CA SER A 166 -18.55 -14.76 -9.13
C SER A 166 -19.40 -14.87 -7.87
N SER A 167 -19.11 -14.11 -6.81
CA SER A 167 -19.91 -14.14 -5.58
C SER A 167 -21.35 -13.62 -5.77
N LEU A 168 -21.57 -12.70 -6.71
CA LEU A 168 -22.92 -12.20 -7.05
C LEU A 168 -23.75 -13.17 -7.89
N ARG A 169 -23.13 -14.19 -8.50
CA ARG A 169 -23.77 -15.09 -9.47
C ARG A 169 -23.73 -16.56 -9.06
N ALA A 170 -23.04 -16.90 -7.97
CA ALA A 170 -22.86 -18.28 -7.56
C ALA A 170 -24.20 -18.89 -7.15
N GLU A 171 -24.56 -20.00 -7.78
CA GLU A 171 -25.78 -20.78 -7.52
C GLU A 171 -25.46 -22.21 -7.05
N SER A 172 -24.18 -22.61 -7.10
CA SER A 172 -23.71 -23.95 -6.72
C SER A 172 -22.54 -23.93 -5.74
N ILE A 173 -22.39 -25.03 -4.98
CA ILE A 173 -21.27 -25.21 -4.03
C ILE A 173 -19.92 -25.10 -4.73
N ASP A 174 -19.79 -25.67 -5.94
CA ASP A 174 -18.55 -25.65 -6.72
C ASP A 174 -18.14 -24.22 -7.14
N GLU A 175 -19.10 -23.39 -7.52
CA GLU A 175 -18.86 -21.98 -7.84
C GLU A 175 -18.41 -21.21 -6.59
N ILE A 176 -19.02 -21.49 -5.43
CA ILE A 176 -18.62 -20.90 -4.15
C ILE A 176 -17.19 -21.31 -3.79
N MET A 177 -16.85 -22.59 -3.92
CA MET A 177 -15.49 -23.08 -3.70
C MET A 177 -14.49 -22.40 -4.64
N THR A 178 -14.86 -22.23 -5.91
CA THR A 178 -14.00 -21.60 -6.92
C THR A 178 -13.65 -20.17 -6.57
N PHE A 179 -14.64 -19.33 -6.24
CA PHE A 179 -14.33 -17.95 -5.85
C PHE A 179 -13.66 -17.88 -4.47
N THR A 180 -13.95 -18.81 -3.56
CA THR A 180 -13.28 -18.87 -2.23
C THR A 180 -11.78 -19.16 -2.39
N ILE A 181 -11.40 -20.10 -3.26
CA ILE A 181 -9.99 -20.36 -3.59
C ILE A 181 -9.35 -19.11 -4.20
N ALA A 182 -10.03 -18.45 -5.13
CA ALA A 182 -9.54 -17.21 -5.74
C ALA A 182 -9.36 -16.09 -4.68
N SER A 183 -10.26 -15.97 -3.70
CA SER A 183 -10.13 -15.04 -2.57
C SER A 183 -8.88 -15.33 -1.73
N ILE A 184 -8.62 -16.61 -1.40
CA ILE A 184 -7.41 -17.02 -0.66
C ILE A 184 -6.15 -16.63 -1.43
N ILE A 185 -6.09 -16.94 -2.73
CA ILE A 185 -4.96 -16.58 -3.59
C ILE A 185 -4.78 -15.06 -3.62
N ASN A 186 -5.87 -14.30 -3.75
CA ASN A 186 -5.82 -12.84 -3.74
C ASN A 186 -5.29 -12.30 -2.42
N GLY A 187 -5.72 -12.86 -1.28
CA GLY A 187 -5.21 -12.48 0.04
C GLY A 187 -3.71 -12.76 0.19
N ILE A 188 -3.23 -13.90 -0.31
CA ILE A 188 -1.79 -14.24 -0.31
C ILE A 188 -0.97 -13.24 -1.14
N ILE A 189 -1.53 -12.74 -2.25
CA ILE A 189 -0.93 -11.68 -3.09
C ILE A 189 -1.02 -10.30 -2.40
N GLY A 190 -2.08 -10.05 -1.63
CA GLY A 190 -2.30 -8.82 -0.87
C GLY A 190 -1.21 -8.54 0.14
N ILE A 191 -0.69 -9.58 0.82
CA ILE A 191 0.40 -9.43 1.81
C ILE A 191 1.68 -8.80 1.21
N PRO A 192 2.34 -9.37 0.18
CA PRO A 192 3.51 -8.75 -0.43
C PRO A 192 3.18 -7.40 -1.09
N LEU A 193 1.96 -7.22 -1.62
CA LEU A 193 1.50 -5.93 -2.14
C LEU A 193 1.44 -4.84 -1.06
N ALA A 194 0.94 -5.16 0.14
CA ALA A 194 0.92 -4.24 1.28
C ALA A 194 2.35 -3.89 1.73
N LEU A 195 3.21 -4.90 1.87
CA LEU A 195 4.61 -4.71 2.30
C LEU A 195 5.40 -3.82 1.31
N ILE A 196 5.29 -4.07 0.01
CA ILE A 196 5.99 -3.25 -1.00
C ILE A 196 5.41 -1.84 -1.07
N THR A 197 4.10 -1.67 -0.87
CA THR A 197 3.48 -0.33 -0.80
C THR A 197 4.02 0.45 0.39
N ILE A 198 4.12 -0.18 1.58
CA ILE A 198 4.73 0.44 2.77
C ILE A 198 6.19 0.83 2.50
N ALA A 199 6.97 -0.04 1.87
CA ALA A 199 8.36 0.25 1.51
C ALA A 199 8.48 1.40 0.52
N ILE A 200 7.56 1.53 -0.44
CA ILE A 200 7.50 2.66 -1.38
C ILE A 200 7.21 3.97 -0.64
N ILE A 201 6.18 4.00 0.22
CA ILE A 201 5.81 5.20 0.98
C ILE A 201 6.96 5.64 1.90
N ARG A 202 7.58 4.70 2.63
CA ARG A 202 8.70 4.99 3.54
C ARG A 202 9.89 5.58 2.81
N ASP A 203 10.29 4.97 1.70
CA ASP A 203 11.46 5.44 0.95
C ASP A 203 11.21 6.81 0.33
N TYR A 204 10.01 7.04 -0.22
CA TYR A 204 9.69 8.36 -0.75
C TYR A 204 9.56 9.42 0.35
N ALA A 205 9.00 9.07 1.53
CA ALA A 205 8.92 10.00 2.65
C ALA A 205 10.30 10.44 3.17
N LYS A 206 11.33 9.59 3.06
CA LYS A 206 12.72 9.95 3.33
C LYS A 206 13.25 10.94 2.29
N THR A 207 13.05 10.65 0.99
CA THR A 207 13.44 11.56 -0.10
C THR A 207 12.74 12.92 0.02
N GLU A 208 11.45 12.93 0.34
CA GLU A 208 10.67 14.16 0.53
C GLU A 208 11.14 14.97 1.74
N ALA A 209 11.60 14.33 2.82
CA ALA A 209 12.20 15.03 3.95
C ALA A 209 13.50 15.75 3.54
N ILE A 210 14.39 15.06 2.81
CA ILE A 210 15.64 15.65 2.32
C ILE A 210 15.35 16.83 1.37
N LEU A 211 14.36 16.69 0.49
CA LEU A 211 13.90 17.78 -0.37
C LEU A 211 13.41 18.99 0.43
N TYR A 212 12.62 18.75 1.47
CA TYR A 212 12.10 19.81 2.33
C TYR A 212 13.24 20.57 3.00
N GLU A 213 14.17 19.86 3.62
CA GLU A 213 15.30 20.47 4.32
C GLU A 213 16.21 21.21 3.34
N THR A 214 16.62 20.59 2.24
CA THR A 214 17.47 21.21 1.20
C THR A 214 16.83 22.47 0.60
N ASN A 215 15.49 22.51 0.48
CA ASN A 215 14.79 23.70 0.00
C ASN A 215 14.77 24.84 1.02
N VAL A 216 14.83 24.54 2.32
CA VAL A 216 14.87 25.54 3.40
C VAL A 216 16.30 26.03 3.65
N SER A 217 17.29 25.15 3.68
CA SER A 217 18.70 25.46 3.96
C SER A 217 19.48 25.99 2.77
N GLY A 218 19.11 25.61 1.54
CA GLY A 218 19.92 25.85 0.34
C GLY A 218 21.09 24.87 0.15
N GLU A 219 21.29 23.92 1.08
CA GLU A 219 22.35 22.89 1.06
C GLU A 219 21.78 21.54 1.53
N LEU A 220 22.37 20.41 1.10
CA LEU A 220 21.89 19.06 1.47
C LEU A 220 21.89 18.90 2.99
N ALA A 221 20.73 18.68 3.58
CA ALA A 221 20.67 18.33 4.98
C ALA A 221 21.02 16.86 5.18
N ILE A 222 22.01 16.61 6.04
CA ILE A 222 22.32 15.27 6.54
C ILE A 222 21.21 14.93 7.53
N VAL A 223 20.08 14.39 7.03
CA VAL A 223 19.08 13.78 7.90
C VAL A 223 19.80 12.68 8.70
N PRO A 224 19.85 12.74 10.04
CA PRO A 224 20.29 11.60 10.80
C PRO A 224 19.27 10.50 10.52
N LEU A 225 19.72 9.46 9.82
CA LEU A 225 19.03 8.18 9.78
C LEU A 225 18.56 7.89 11.19
N ILE A 226 17.24 7.75 11.33
CA ILE A 226 16.52 7.35 12.55
C ILE A 226 17.45 6.52 13.43
N ALA A 227 17.74 7.05 14.62
CA ALA A 227 18.57 6.41 15.61
C ALA A 227 18.09 4.96 15.83
N GLU A 228 18.77 4.01 15.19
CA GLU A 228 19.02 2.70 15.79
C GLU A 228 20.05 2.95 16.89
N GLU A 229 19.60 3.50 18.02
CA GLU A 229 20.42 3.54 19.22
C GLU A 229 20.31 2.17 19.90
N ASN A 230 21.25 1.31 19.52
CA ASN A 230 21.94 0.33 20.34
C ASN A 230 21.22 -0.10 21.62
N ILE A 231 20.43 -1.16 21.50
CA ILE A 231 20.34 -2.18 22.54
C ILE A 231 21.52 -3.13 22.33
N ASP A 232 22.70 -2.78 22.84
CA ASP A 232 23.67 -3.71 23.43
C ASP A 232 25.00 -3.01 23.75
N HIS A 233 25.23 -2.76 25.04
CA HIS A 233 26.46 -3.04 25.80
C HIS A 233 26.48 -2.19 27.08
N LYS A 234 25.89 -2.74 28.14
CA LYS A 234 26.32 -2.43 29.51
C LYS A 234 26.46 -3.73 30.29
N THR A 235 27.50 -4.47 29.92
CA THR A 235 28.16 -5.40 30.83
C THR A 235 29.61 -4.99 30.96
N SER A 236 30.05 -5.03 32.21
CA SER A 236 31.41 -5.07 32.75
C SER A 236 32.32 -3.83 32.65
N GLU A 237 32.65 -3.35 33.86
CA GLU A 237 33.99 -2.98 34.32
C GLU A 237 34.52 -1.56 34.05
N ASN A 238 34.49 -0.75 35.11
CA ASN A 238 35.68 -0.25 35.81
C ASN A 238 35.19 0.44 37.11
N LEU A 239 35.48 -0.14 38.29
CA LEU A 239 36.69 0.09 39.11
C LEU A 239 36.58 1.38 39.95
N ASP A 240 36.81 1.19 41.25
CA ASP A 240 37.19 2.18 42.28
C ASP A 240 36.07 3.01 42.94
N THR A 241 35.40 2.45 43.95
CA THR A 241 35.46 2.85 45.38
C THR A 241 34.52 2.02 46.26
#